data_AF-A0A955ZK45-F1
#
_entry.id   AF-A0A955ZK45-F1
#
_cell.length_a   1.000
_cell.length_b   1.000
_cell.length_c   1.000
_cell.angle_alpha   90.00
_cell.angle_beta   90.00
_cell.angle_gamma   90.00
#
_symmetry.space_group_name_H-M   'P 1'
#
loop_
_entity.id
_entity.type
_entity.pdbx_description
1 polymer ?
#
loop_
_entity_poly.entity_id
_entity_poly.type
_entity_poly.pdbx_seq_one_letter_code
_entity_poly.pdbx_strand_id
1 'polypeptide(L)'
;MKPLTLAVPKGRVTRSLVELFERAGIPAAELLADDRRLRRESDDGSLSFLLLKPDDVPTYVEYGAADLGVSGRDVLLERRYDLYQPLDLGIGRCRMVVAGPKGVEPPAAPRVATKYARIASDHFARRGVPAEVIYVQGSVELAPLVGLSHLIVDLVETGTTLVENGLEERERVADVSSLLVANRAQYKLRHAEVRPLIERLRKAATRG
;
A
#
# COMPACT_ATOMS: atom_id res chain seq x y z
N MET A 1 -30.80 1.10 5.84
CA MET A 1 -29.79 0.09 5.43
C MET A 1 -28.51 0.37 6.20
N LYS A 2 -27.69 -0.65 6.49
CA LYS A 2 -26.38 -0.47 7.15
C LYS A 2 -25.40 0.21 6.16
N PRO A 3 -24.61 1.21 6.57
CA PRO A 3 -23.60 1.81 5.69
C PRO A 3 -22.57 0.78 5.20
N LEU A 4 -21.96 1.04 4.03
CA LEU A 4 -20.77 0.28 3.61
C LEU A 4 -19.58 0.69 4.47
N THR A 5 -18.90 -0.29 5.03
CA THR A 5 -17.72 -0.07 5.86
C THR A 5 -16.46 -0.14 5.00
N LEU A 6 -15.71 0.96 4.95
CA LEU A 6 -14.49 1.12 4.17
C LEU A 6 -13.28 1.24 5.12
N ALA A 7 -12.34 0.31 5.02
CA ALA A 7 -11.05 0.39 5.67
C ALA A 7 -10.10 1.33 4.90
N VAL A 8 -9.63 2.39 5.57
CA VAL A 8 -8.81 3.46 4.98
C VAL A 8 -7.44 3.48 5.65
N PRO A 9 -6.34 3.48 4.89
CA PRO A 9 -5.00 3.58 5.44
C PRO A 9 -4.74 5.02 5.89
N LYS A 10 -4.24 5.18 7.11
CA LYS A 10 -3.74 6.48 7.61
C LYS A 10 -2.46 6.88 6.89
N GLY A 11 -2.28 8.18 6.72
CA GLY A 11 -1.03 8.79 6.25
C GLY A 11 -1.13 9.31 4.82
N ARG A 12 -0.06 9.14 4.03
CA ARG A 12 0.15 9.85 2.75
C ARG A 12 -0.99 9.69 1.74
N VAL A 13 -1.66 8.54 1.72
CA VAL A 13 -2.70 8.22 0.71
C VAL A 13 -4.05 8.86 1.04
N THR A 14 -4.30 9.23 2.30
CA THR A 14 -5.62 9.68 2.76
C THR A 14 -6.09 10.92 1.99
N ARG A 15 -5.22 11.92 1.76
CA ARG A 15 -5.59 13.13 1.02
C ARG A 15 -5.96 12.83 -0.43
N SER A 16 -5.12 12.09 -1.16
CA SER A 16 -5.40 11.70 -2.55
C SER A 16 -6.67 10.84 -2.68
N LEU A 17 -6.97 10.04 -1.66
CA LEU A 17 -8.21 9.28 -1.60
C LEU A 17 -9.43 10.19 -1.47
N VAL A 18 -9.38 11.19 -0.59
CA VAL A 18 -10.45 12.18 -0.41
C VAL A 18 -10.68 12.96 -1.70
N GLU A 19 -9.62 13.45 -2.35
CA GLU A 19 -9.73 14.14 -3.64
C GLU A 19 -10.36 13.24 -4.73
N LEU A 20 -10.01 11.95 -4.75
CA LEU A 20 -10.63 10.99 -5.67
C LEU A 20 -12.12 10.78 -5.35
N PHE A 21 -12.47 10.72 -4.07
CA PHE A 21 -13.85 10.55 -3.62
C PHE A 21 -14.69 11.79 -3.96
N GLU A 22 -14.15 13.00 -3.77
CA GLU A 22 -14.77 14.26 -4.18
C GLU A 22 -15.04 14.29 -5.68
N ARG A 23 -14.05 13.93 -6.52
CA ARG A 23 -14.25 13.79 -7.98
C ARG A 23 -15.32 12.76 -8.36
N ALA A 24 -15.50 11.74 -7.54
CA ALA A 24 -16.54 10.73 -7.69
C ALA A 24 -17.89 11.15 -7.07
N GLY A 25 -17.97 12.31 -6.40
CA GLY A 25 -19.13 12.83 -5.67
C GLY A 25 -19.43 12.09 -4.36
N ILE A 26 -18.45 11.37 -3.81
CA ILE A 26 -18.59 10.54 -2.61
C ILE A 26 -18.15 11.39 -1.41
N PRO A 27 -18.99 11.59 -0.38
CA PRO A 27 -18.63 12.37 0.79
C PRO A 27 -17.57 11.63 1.61
N ALA A 28 -16.42 12.30 1.83
CA ALA A 28 -15.30 11.76 2.60
C ALA A 28 -14.46 12.83 3.32
N ALA A 29 -14.96 14.06 3.45
CA ALA A 29 -14.27 15.16 4.13
C ALA A 29 -13.87 14.78 5.57
N GLU A 30 -14.71 13.99 6.23
CA GLU A 30 -14.48 13.45 7.58
C GLU A 30 -13.18 12.64 7.69
N LEU A 31 -12.61 12.09 6.61
CA LEU A 31 -11.31 11.41 6.65
C LEU A 31 -10.13 12.38 6.95
N LEU A 32 -10.31 13.68 6.72
CA LEU A 32 -9.29 14.71 6.96
C LEU A 32 -9.41 15.36 8.35
N ALA A 33 -10.43 15.01 9.14
CA ALA A 33 -10.58 15.56 10.48
C ALA A 33 -9.35 15.26 11.36
N ASP A 34 -8.86 16.29 12.05
CA ASP A 34 -7.70 16.20 12.96
C ASP A 34 -8.15 15.77 14.36
N ASP A 35 -8.61 14.52 14.46
CA ASP A 35 -8.94 13.88 15.72
C ASP A 35 -8.41 12.44 15.80
N ARG A 36 -8.50 11.84 16.99
CA ARG A 36 -8.00 10.48 17.24
C ARG A 36 -9.03 9.38 16.98
N ARG A 37 -10.23 9.69 16.46
CA ARG A 37 -11.27 8.68 16.23
C ARG A 37 -10.83 7.73 15.12
N LEU A 38 -10.98 6.42 15.37
CA LEU A 38 -10.67 5.37 14.40
C LEU A 38 -11.87 4.95 13.55
N ARG A 39 -13.06 5.37 13.94
CA ARG A 39 -14.31 5.15 13.21
C ARG A 39 -14.95 6.50 12.91
N ARG A 40 -15.29 6.73 11.64
CA ARG A 40 -15.99 7.91 11.16
C ARG A 40 -17.14 7.49 10.25
N GLU A 41 -18.06 8.38 9.98
CA GLU A 41 -19.17 8.14 9.06
C GLU A 41 -19.23 9.31 8.08
N SER A 42 -19.69 9.08 6.85
CA SER A 42 -19.90 10.16 5.89
C SER A 42 -21.14 10.98 6.27
N ASP A 43 -21.17 12.25 5.87
CA ASP A 43 -22.25 13.20 6.18
C ASP A 43 -23.64 12.70 5.74
N ASP A 44 -23.69 11.93 4.63
CA ASP A 44 -24.92 11.33 4.10
C ASP A 44 -25.26 9.96 4.70
N GLY A 45 -24.45 9.46 5.64
CA GLY A 45 -24.60 8.16 6.28
C GLY A 45 -24.43 6.95 5.35
N SER A 46 -23.94 7.14 4.12
CA SER A 46 -23.76 6.05 3.15
C SER A 46 -22.53 5.18 3.44
N LEU A 47 -21.49 5.76 4.04
CA LEU A 47 -20.22 5.12 4.34
C LEU A 47 -19.85 5.21 5.82
N SER A 48 -19.23 4.15 6.33
CA SER A 48 -18.53 4.13 7.60
C SER A 48 -17.05 3.87 7.33
N PHE A 49 -16.17 4.72 7.83
CA PHE A 49 -14.73 4.62 7.63
C PHE A 49 -14.05 4.02 8.86
N LEU A 50 -13.16 3.05 8.64
CA LEU A 50 -12.23 2.53 9.65
C LEU A 50 -10.82 3.01 9.30
N LEU A 51 -10.22 3.85 10.14
CA LEU A 51 -8.89 4.38 9.91
C LEU A 51 -7.83 3.46 10.55
N LEU A 52 -7.06 2.79 9.71
CA LEU A 52 -6.12 1.73 10.11
C LEU A 52 -4.68 2.07 9.73
N LYS A 53 -3.72 1.33 10.31
CA LYS A 53 -2.37 1.29 9.74
C LYS A 53 -2.44 0.62 8.36
N PRO A 54 -1.61 1.05 7.39
CA PRO A 54 -1.66 0.49 6.03
C PRO A 54 -1.58 -1.04 5.98
N ASP A 55 -0.70 -1.64 6.79
CA ASP A 55 -0.48 -3.09 6.83
C ASP A 55 -1.68 -3.89 7.35
N ASP A 56 -2.57 -3.24 8.11
CA ASP A 56 -3.75 -3.87 8.73
C ASP A 56 -4.99 -3.82 7.82
N VAL A 57 -5.04 -2.92 6.83
CA VAL A 57 -6.23 -2.73 5.98
C VAL A 57 -6.69 -4.05 5.31
N PRO A 58 -5.82 -4.82 4.64
CA PRO A 58 -6.26 -6.06 3.99
C PRO A 58 -6.84 -7.07 4.98
N THR A 59 -6.25 -7.19 6.18
CA THR A 59 -6.73 -8.09 7.23
C THR A 59 -8.16 -7.75 7.64
N TYR A 60 -8.46 -6.47 7.88
CA TYR A 60 -9.81 -6.07 8.28
C TYR A 60 -10.85 -6.34 7.18
N VAL A 61 -10.46 -6.23 5.91
CA VAL A 61 -11.34 -6.55 4.79
C VAL A 61 -11.49 -8.08 4.63
N GLU A 62 -10.41 -8.84 4.72
CA GLU A 62 -10.43 -10.29 4.54
C GLU A 62 -11.32 -10.98 5.58
N TYR A 63 -11.25 -10.54 6.83
CA TYR A 63 -12.07 -11.05 7.92
C TYR A 63 -13.49 -10.45 7.97
N GLY A 64 -13.83 -9.55 7.05
CA GLY A 64 -15.18 -8.97 6.92
C GLY A 64 -15.54 -7.93 7.97
N ALA A 65 -14.56 -7.42 8.73
CA ALA A 65 -14.74 -6.26 9.61
C ALA A 65 -14.99 -4.98 8.79
N ALA A 66 -14.48 -4.92 7.56
CA ALA A 66 -14.83 -3.95 6.54
C ALA A 66 -15.30 -4.66 5.25
N ASP A 67 -16.26 -4.05 4.55
CA ASP A 67 -16.76 -4.57 3.27
C ASP A 67 -15.73 -4.34 2.15
N LEU A 68 -15.09 -3.17 2.21
CA LEU A 68 -14.12 -2.66 1.25
C LEU A 68 -12.90 -2.09 1.97
N GLY A 69 -11.79 -1.92 1.26
CA GLY A 69 -10.65 -1.17 1.77
C GLY A 69 -9.75 -0.60 0.69
N VAL A 70 -8.86 0.29 1.08
CA VAL A 70 -7.82 0.85 0.20
C VAL A 70 -6.47 0.34 0.66
N SER A 71 -5.80 -0.46 -0.16
CA SER A 71 -4.51 -1.06 0.22
C SER A 71 -3.45 -0.83 -0.86
N GLY A 72 -2.22 -0.60 -0.42
CA GLY A 72 -1.08 -0.52 -1.32
C GLY A 72 -0.78 -1.88 -1.95
N ARG A 73 -0.41 -1.87 -3.23
CA ARG A 73 -0.01 -3.09 -3.95
C ARG A 73 1.17 -3.79 -3.27
N ASP A 74 2.07 -3.05 -2.67
CA ASP A 74 3.18 -3.54 -1.86
C ASP A 74 2.72 -4.45 -0.71
N VAL A 75 1.70 -4.03 0.05
CA VAL A 75 1.13 -4.81 1.16
C VAL A 75 0.47 -6.10 0.65
N LEU A 76 -0.26 -6.00 -0.47
CA LEU A 76 -0.95 -7.13 -1.09
C LEU A 76 -0.01 -8.14 -1.78
N LEU A 77 1.17 -7.70 -2.22
CA LEU A 77 2.19 -8.58 -2.79
C LEU A 77 3.02 -9.28 -1.71
N GLU A 78 3.28 -8.58 -0.60
CA GLU A 78 4.05 -9.12 0.53
C GLU A 78 3.29 -10.21 1.29
N ARG A 79 1.96 -10.12 1.36
CA ARG A 79 1.11 -11.09 2.05
C ARG A 79 0.03 -11.62 1.11
N ARG A 80 -0.19 -12.94 1.13
CA ARG A 80 -1.19 -13.60 0.28
C ARG A 80 -2.58 -13.50 0.90
N TYR A 81 -3.24 -12.35 0.73
CA TYR A 81 -4.63 -12.16 1.15
C TYR A 81 -5.61 -12.69 0.10
N ASP A 82 -6.72 -13.29 0.55
CA ASP A 82 -7.82 -13.73 -0.29
C ASP A 82 -8.88 -12.63 -0.48
N LEU A 83 -8.50 -11.60 -1.23
CA LEU A 83 -9.33 -10.42 -1.49
C LEU A 83 -9.66 -10.28 -2.97
N TYR A 84 -10.83 -9.72 -3.25
CA TYR A 84 -11.15 -9.24 -4.60
C TYR A 84 -10.54 -7.85 -4.80
N GLN A 85 -9.92 -7.60 -5.96
CA GLN A 85 -9.22 -6.35 -6.27
C GLN A 85 -9.87 -5.68 -7.50
N PRO A 86 -11.07 -5.08 -7.35
CA PRO A 86 -11.87 -4.61 -8.48
C PRO A 86 -11.27 -3.42 -9.26
N LEU A 87 -10.38 -2.64 -8.64
CA LEU A 87 -9.95 -1.37 -9.19
C LEU A 87 -8.58 -0.93 -8.66
N ASP A 88 -7.68 -0.55 -9.56
CA ASP A 88 -6.52 0.29 -9.24
C ASP A 88 -6.98 1.75 -9.17
N LEU A 89 -6.76 2.41 -8.04
CA LEU A 89 -7.22 3.79 -7.82
C LEU A 89 -6.26 4.82 -8.42
N GLY A 90 -5.06 4.40 -8.84
CA GLY A 90 -4.06 5.27 -9.46
C GLY A 90 -3.43 6.30 -8.50
N ILE A 91 -3.70 6.22 -7.20
CA ILE A 91 -3.18 7.12 -6.16
C ILE A 91 -2.04 6.49 -5.36
N GLY A 92 -1.24 7.32 -4.68
CA GLY A 92 -0.13 6.86 -3.84
C GLY A 92 0.97 6.16 -4.64
N ARG A 93 1.18 6.58 -5.89
CA ARG A 93 2.12 5.94 -6.82
C ARG A 93 3.55 6.02 -6.29
N CYS A 94 4.24 4.90 -6.30
CA CYS A 94 5.67 4.80 -6.05
C CYS A 94 6.21 3.55 -6.75
N ARG A 95 7.48 3.25 -6.52
CA ARG A 95 8.13 2.03 -7.01
C ARG A 95 8.81 1.32 -5.85
N MET A 96 8.83 0.00 -5.90
CA MET A 96 9.71 -0.79 -5.05
C MET A 96 11.02 -1.01 -5.77
N VAL A 97 12.14 -0.82 -5.07
CA VAL A 97 13.48 -0.88 -5.67
C VAL A 97 14.44 -1.65 -4.78
N VAL A 98 15.48 -2.19 -5.41
CA VAL A 98 16.73 -2.56 -4.73
C VAL A 98 17.59 -1.30 -4.67
N ALA A 99 18.11 -0.97 -3.50
CA ALA A 99 19.06 0.13 -3.31
C ALA A 99 20.24 -0.31 -2.44
N GLY A 100 21.34 0.43 -2.51
CA GLY A 100 22.54 0.17 -1.70
C GLY A 100 23.49 1.37 -1.69
N PRO A 101 24.60 1.32 -0.93
CA PRO A 101 25.54 2.43 -0.85
C PRO A 101 26.07 2.85 -2.22
N LYS A 102 26.18 4.16 -2.45
CA LYS A 102 26.59 4.72 -3.73
C LYS A 102 28.01 4.28 -4.10
N GLY A 103 28.18 3.77 -5.32
CA GLY A 103 29.47 3.32 -5.83
C GLY A 103 30.05 2.05 -5.18
N VAL A 104 29.26 1.35 -4.35
CA VAL A 104 29.68 0.09 -3.69
C VAL A 104 28.96 -1.09 -4.34
N GLU A 105 29.72 -1.99 -4.96
CA GLU A 105 29.17 -3.21 -5.54
C GLU A 105 28.86 -4.25 -4.44
N PRO A 106 27.65 -4.83 -4.41
CA PRO A 106 27.33 -5.89 -3.45
C PRO A 106 28.10 -7.19 -3.77
N PRO A 107 28.34 -8.05 -2.76
CA PRO A 107 28.87 -9.39 -3.02
C PRO A 107 27.86 -10.26 -3.76
N ALA A 108 28.33 -11.36 -4.37
CA ALA A 108 27.49 -12.30 -5.12
C ALA A 108 26.34 -12.91 -4.29
N ALA A 109 26.52 -13.02 -2.97
CA ALA A 109 25.51 -13.44 -2.00
C ALA A 109 25.26 -12.29 -1.00
N PRO A 110 24.40 -11.32 -1.33
CA PRO A 110 24.22 -10.14 -0.48
C PRO A 110 23.27 -10.40 0.69
N ARG A 111 23.50 -9.69 1.80
CA ARG A 111 22.47 -9.46 2.82
C ARG A 111 21.58 -8.30 2.39
N VAL A 112 20.26 -8.47 2.51
CA VAL A 112 19.24 -7.53 2.05
C VAL A 112 18.31 -7.20 3.21
N ALA A 113 18.31 -5.95 3.68
CA ALA A 113 17.38 -5.51 4.71
C ALA A 113 16.07 -4.99 4.10
N THR A 114 14.92 -5.41 4.62
CA THR A 114 13.62 -4.97 4.12
C THR A 114 12.48 -5.33 5.06
N LYS A 115 11.36 -4.60 5.02
CA LYS A 115 10.08 -5.09 5.56
C LYS A 115 9.33 -6.04 4.60
N TYR A 116 9.75 -6.09 3.33
CA TYR A 116 9.11 -6.84 2.26
C TYR A 116 9.86 -8.15 1.98
N ALA A 117 9.97 -9.01 3.01
CA ALA A 117 10.82 -10.18 2.97
C ALA A 117 10.43 -11.16 1.86
N ARG A 118 9.13 -11.36 1.63
CA ARG A 118 8.62 -12.23 0.57
C ARG A 118 8.94 -11.65 -0.80
N ILE A 119 8.68 -10.35 -1.01
CA ILE A 119 8.94 -9.71 -2.31
C ILE A 119 10.44 -9.73 -2.61
N ALA A 120 11.30 -9.41 -1.64
CA ALA A 120 12.75 -9.47 -1.82
C ALA A 120 13.23 -10.89 -2.12
N SER A 121 12.78 -11.89 -1.34
CA SER A 121 13.14 -13.30 -1.57
C SER A 121 12.74 -13.75 -2.97
N ASP A 122 11.49 -13.47 -3.39
CA ASP A 122 11.00 -13.82 -4.73
C ASP A 122 11.81 -13.10 -5.84
N HIS A 123 12.21 -11.85 -5.61
CA HIS A 123 13.00 -11.05 -6.57
C HIS A 123 14.40 -11.63 -6.79
N PHE A 124 15.15 -11.88 -5.71
CA PHE A 124 16.51 -12.42 -5.80
C PHE A 124 16.53 -13.89 -6.27
N ALA A 125 15.54 -14.70 -5.86
CA ALA A 125 15.38 -16.07 -6.33
C ALA A 125 15.19 -16.15 -7.85
N ARG A 126 14.35 -15.27 -8.44
CA ARG A 126 14.16 -15.20 -9.90
C ARG A 126 15.43 -14.87 -10.66
N ARG A 127 16.40 -14.21 -10.02
CA ARG A 127 17.69 -13.85 -10.59
C ARG A 127 18.79 -14.90 -10.34
N GLY A 128 18.48 -15.97 -9.62
CA GLY A 128 19.48 -16.96 -9.20
C GLY A 128 20.50 -16.39 -8.20
N VAL A 129 20.16 -15.33 -7.47
CA VAL A 129 21.05 -14.70 -6.48
C VAL A 129 20.70 -15.25 -5.08
N PRO A 130 21.65 -15.88 -4.37
CA PRO A 130 21.42 -16.43 -3.04
C PRO A 130 21.50 -15.33 -1.97
N ALA A 131 20.53 -14.40 -2.00
CA ALA A 131 20.48 -13.31 -1.04
C ALA A 131 19.96 -13.77 0.34
N GLU A 132 20.59 -13.30 1.41
CA GLU A 132 20.08 -13.44 2.78
C GLU A 132 19.16 -12.27 3.09
N VAL A 133 17.88 -12.54 3.33
CA VAL A 133 16.87 -11.51 3.62
C VAL A 133 16.75 -11.29 5.13
N ILE A 134 16.98 -10.05 5.57
CA ILE A 134 16.88 -9.60 6.96
C ILE A 134 15.64 -8.73 7.10
N TYR A 135 14.73 -9.12 7.98
CA TYR A 135 13.54 -8.33 8.26
C TYR A 135 13.87 -7.05 9.05
N VAL A 136 13.47 -5.90 8.52
CA VAL A 136 13.57 -4.59 9.19
C VAL A 136 12.26 -3.83 9.00
N GLN A 137 11.58 -3.50 10.10
CA GLN A 137 10.25 -2.86 10.06
C GLN A 137 10.25 -1.46 9.43
N GLY A 138 11.30 -0.67 9.66
CA GLY A 138 11.42 0.71 9.22
C GLY A 138 12.84 1.25 9.42
N SER A 139 13.11 2.46 8.92
CA SER A 139 14.46 3.04 8.85
C SER A 139 15.44 2.11 8.12
N VAL A 140 14.97 1.53 7.02
CA VAL A 140 15.69 0.49 6.29
C VAL A 140 16.97 1.06 5.68
N GLU A 141 16.98 2.35 5.34
CA GLU A 141 18.11 3.10 4.81
C GLU A 141 19.32 3.12 5.73
N LEU A 142 19.12 2.94 7.04
CA LEU A 142 20.21 2.85 8.02
C LEU A 142 20.97 1.51 7.91
N ALA A 143 20.32 0.44 7.46
CA ALA A 143 20.88 -0.91 7.50
C ALA A 143 22.21 -1.05 6.75
N PRO A 144 22.38 -0.51 5.53
CA PRO A 144 23.67 -0.52 4.85
C PRO A 144 24.74 0.34 5.53
N LEU A 145 24.34 1.45 6.16
CA LEU A 145 25.28 2.41 6.76
C LEU A 145 25.96 1.86 8.02
N VAL A 146 25.28 0.96 8.73
CA VAL A 146 25.79 0.32 9.95
C VAL A 146 26.28 -1.11 9.71
N GLY A 147 26.35 -1.56 8.45
CA GLY A 147 26.86 -2.88 8.08
C GLY A 147 25.89 -4.06 8.32
N LEU A 148 24.62 -3.79 8.63
CA LEU A 148 23.60 -4.83 8.80
C LEU A 148 23.35 -5.56 7.48
N SER A 149 23.24 -4.81 6.38
CA SER A 149 23.00 -5.35 5.03
C SER A 149 23.92 -4.71 3.99
N HIS A 150 24.02 -5.32 2.82
CA HIS A 150 24.69 -4.70 1.66
C HIS A 150 23.68 -3.93 0.79
N LEU A 151 22.45 -4.43 0.76
CA LEU A 151 21.35 -3.89 -0.03
C LEU A 151 20.12 -3.70 0.84
N ILE A 152 19.17 -2.93 0.32
CA ILE A 152 17.81 -2.82 0.84
C ILE A 152 16.80 -3.06 -0.28
N VAL A 153 15.61 -3.49 0.11
CA VAL A 153 14.43 -3.45 -0.76
C VAL A 153 13.39 -2.57 -0.07
N ASP A 154 13.03 -1.44 -0.68
CA ASP A 154 12.03 -0.54 -0.11
C ASP A 154 11.26 0.26 -1.17
N LEU A 155 10.23 0.97 -0.74
CA LEU A 155 9.45 1.88 -1.56
C LEU A 155 10.16 3.21 -1.73
N VAL A 156 10.18 3.69 -2.96
CA VAL A 156 10.73 4.99 -3.34
C VAL A 156 9.71 5.76 -4.15
N GLU A 157 9.46 7.00 -3.72
CA GLU A 157 8.65 7.97 -4.44
C GLU A 157 9.56 8.90 -5.26
N THR A 158 10.22 9.87 -4.63
CA THR A 158 11.14 10.80 -5.30
C THR A 158 12.58 10.28 -5.35
N GLY A 159 13.00 9.46 -4.38
CA GLY A 159 14.39 9.01 -4.21
C GLY A 159 15.24 9.90 -3.29
N THR A 160 14.68 11.02 -2.81
CA THR A 160 15.41 11.98 -1.96
C THR A 160 16.01 11.33 -0.72
N THR A 161 15.24 10.50 -0.01
CA THR A 161 15.70 9.81 1.21
C THR A 161 16.88 8.88 0.96
N LEU A 162 16.95 8.22 -0.20
CA LEU A 162 18.11 7.40 -0.56
C LEU A 162 19.35 8.28 -0.75
N VAL A 163 19.22 9.36 -1.51
CA VAL A 163 20.33 10.28 -1.82
C VAL A 163 20.87 10.93 -0.55
N GLU A 164 19.99 11.39 0.34
CA GLU A 164 20.37 11.99 1.64
C GLU A 164 21.15 11.04 2.54
N ASN A 165 20.93 9.73 2.39
CA ASN A 165 21.62 8.67 3.12
C ASN A 165 22.79 8.06 2.33
N GLY A 166 23.20 8.65 1.20
CA GLY A 166 24.31 8.13 0.39
C GLY A 166 24.02 6.79 -0.30
N LEU A 167 22.74 6.47 -0.52
CA LEU A 167 22.29 5.29 -1.24
C LEU A 167 21.92 5.63 -2.69
N GLU A 168 22.00 4.63 -3.57
CA GLU A 168 21.53 4.73 -4.95
C GLU A 168 20.63 3.55 -5.33
N GLU A 169 19.65 3.82 -6.18
CA GLU A 169 18.80 2.80 -6.78
C GLU A 169 19.62 1.94 -7.73
N ARG A 170 19.52 0.62 -7.56
CA ARG A 170 20.21 -0.37 -8.39
C ARG A 170 19.26 -0.99 -9.40
N GLU A 171 18.03 -1.26 -8.98
CA GLU A 171 17.08 -2.03 -9.77
C GLU A 171 15.65 -1.74 -9.36
N ARG A 172 14.72 -1.76 -10.32
CA ARG A 172 13.29 -1.66 -10.07
C ARG A 172 12.68 -3.06 -9.87
N VAL A 173 11.94 -3.24 -8.78
CA VAL A 173 11.28 -4.52 -8.42
C VAL A 173 9.82 -4.52 -8.87
N ALA A 174 9.07 -3.47 -8.56
CA ALA A 174 7.65 -3.39 -8.88
C ALA A 174 7.12 -1.95 -8.89
N ASP A 175 6.01 -1.75 -9.60
CA ASP A 175 5.25 -0.51 -9.59
C ASP A 175 4.14 -0.61 -8.55
N VAL A 176 4.00 0.42 -7.72
CA VAL A 176 3.09 0.41 -6.59
C VAL A 176 2.10 1.55 -6.71
N SER A 177 0.84 1.22 -6.48
CA SER A 177 -0.31 2.12 -6.40
C SER A 177 -1.26 1.60 -5.32
N SER A 178 -2.24 2.40 -4.93
CA SER A 178 -3.32 1.96 -4.05
C SER A 178 -4.44 1.30 -4.84
N LEU A 179 -4.89 0.13 -4.37
CA LEU A 179 -5.97 -0.65 -4.94
C LEU A 179 -7.19 -0.58 -4.02
N LEU A 180 -8.38 -0.53 -4.62
CA LEU A 180 -9.61 -0.85 -3.91
C LEU A 180 -9.68 -2.38 -3.79
N VAL A 181 -9.79 -2.86 -2.55
CA VAL A 181 -9.97 -4.27 -2.22
C VAL A 181 -11.36 -4.49 -1.61
N ALA A 182 -11.89 -5.70 -1.78
CA ALA A 182 -13.20 -6.08 -1.29
C ALA A 182 -13.17 -7.48 -0.69
N ASN A 183 -13.91 -7.66 0.39
CA ASN A 183 -14.17 -8.98 0.94
C ASN A 183 -14.98 -9.80 -0.07
N ARG A 184 -14.58 -11.05 -0.37
CA ARG A 184 -15.25 -11.85 -1.41
C ARG A 184 -16.72 -12.14 -1.11
N ALA A 185 -17.06 -12.41 0.15
CA ALA A 185 -18.43 -12.71 0.54
C ALA A 185 -19.29 -11.44 0.52
N GLN A 186 -18.80 -10.35 1.15
CA GLN A 186 -19.52 -9.07 1.16
C GLN A 186 -19.70 -8.49 -0.24
N TYR A 187 -18.70 -8.63 -1.12
CA TYR A 187 -18.79 -8.20 -2.52
C TYR A 187 -19.98 -8.84 -3.25
N LYS A 188 -20.24 -10.13 -2.99
CA LYS A 188 -21.37 -10.86 -3.57
C LYS A 188 -22.70 -10.48 -2.90
N LEU A 189 -22.73 -10.45 -1.57
CA LEU A 189 -23.95 -10.19 -0.80
C LEU A 189 -24.45 -8.76 -0.98
N ARG A 190 -23.54 -7.78 -1.02
CA ARG A 190 -23.83 -6.35 -1.12
C ARG A 190 -23.51 -5.79 -2.51
N HIS A 191 -23.55 -6.63 -3.53
CA HIS A 191 -23.17 -6.27 -4.90
C HIS A 191 -23.93 -5.04 -5.42
N ALA A 192 -25.22 -4.92 -5.08
CA ALA A 192 -26.06 -3.77 -5.49
C ALA A 192 -25.57 -2.43 -4.92
N GLU A 193 -24.96 -2.43 -3.75
CA GLU A 193 -24.42 -1.23 -3.09
C GLU A 193 -22.97 -0.96 -3.50
N VAL A 194 -22.16 -2.02 -3.62
CA VAL A 194 -20.73 -1.93 -3.92
C VAL A 194 -20.47 -1.55 -5.38
N ARG A 195 -21.22 -2.11 -6.33
CA ARG A 195 -20.98 -1.91 -7.76
C ARG A 195 -21.10 -0.43 -8.18
N PRO A 196 -22.14 0.33 -7.79
CA PRO A 196 -22.21 1.77 -8.12
C PRO A 196 -21.02 2.57 -7.58
N LEU A 197 -20.54 2.25 -6.38
CA LEU A 197 -19.37 2.89 -5.78
C LEU A 197 -18.11 2.66 -6.63
N ILE A 198 -17.85 1.39 -7.02
CA ILE A 198 -16.71 1.03 -7.88
C ILE A 198 -16.78 1.76 -9.21
N GLU A 199 -17.95 1.84 -9.84
CA GLU A 199 -18.10 2.50 -11.14
C GLU A 199 -17.85 4.02 -11.07
N ARG A 200 -18.27 4.67 -9.98
CA ARG A 200 -17.99 6.08 -9.73
C ARG A 200 -16.49 6.32 -9.54
N LEU A 201 -15.83 5.48 -8.72
CA LEU A 201 -14.39 5.55 -8.50
C LEU A 201 -13.60 5.26 -9.78
N ARG A 202 -14.02 4.27 -10.58
CA ARG A 202 -13.39 3.92 -11.86
C ARG A 202 -13.40 5.12 -12.80
N LYS A 203 -14.55 5.78 -12.96
CA LYS A 203 -14.69 6.98 -13.80
C LYS A 203 -13.83 8.15 -13.29
N ALA A 204 -13.74 8.33 -11.97
CA ALA A 204 -12.95 9.40 -11.36
C ALA A 204 -11.43 9.14 -11.44
N ALA A 205 -11.01 7.87 -11.44
CA ALA A 205 -9.61 7.46 -11.56
C ALA A 205 -9.08 7.57 -12.99
N THR A 206 -9.92 7.38 -14.01
CA THR A 206 -9.53 7.50 -15.44
C THR A 206 -9.46 8.93 -15.96
N ARG A 207 -9.94 9.92 -15.20
CA ARG A 207 -10.03 11.33 -15.61
C ARG A 207 -8.87 12.19 -15.07
N GLY A 208 -7.86 11.57 -14.48
CA GLY A 208 -6.67 12.23 -13.93
C GLY A 208 -5.39 11.71 -14.55
#